data_AF-A0A367AZV3-F1
#
_entry.id   AF-A0A367AZV3-F1
#
_cell.length_a   1.000
_cell.length_b   1.000
_cell.length_c   1.000
_cell.angle_alpha   90.00
_cell.angle_beta   90.00
_cell.angle_gamma   90.00
#
_symmetry.space_group_name_H-M   'P 1'
#
loop_
_entity.id
_entity.type
_entity.pdbx_description
1 polymer ?
#
loop_
_entity_poly.entity_id
_entity_poly.type
_entity_poly.pdbx_seq_one_letter_code
_entity_poly.pdbx_strand_id
1 'polypeptide(L)'
;MSSLRPRTRRMITAAVLPLLVLGVGACSAAGGGGSAAPSDPSVPVDEIGAGIADELAQRDDVATAEVSYKDDINNPASASVDVRMEPGADMEVLYEEAVRLVWQSRINPLILIYVNVINPADPPSGLSRTLDVRKAEVRDPIEEKYGPHPD
;
A
#
# COMPACT_ATOMS: atom_id res chain seq x y z
N MET A 1 -43.25 18.51 21.26
CA MET A 1 -43.03 17.57 22.39
C MET A 1 -41.57 17.15 22.34
N SER A 2 -40.76 17.74 23.21
CA SER A 2 -39.30 17.59 23.26
C SER A 2 -38.95 16.35 24.08
N SER A 3 -38.10 15.47 23.55
CA SER A 3 -37.45 14.41 24.35
C SER A 3 -35.94 14.56 24.23
N LEU A 4 -35.37 15.24 25.23
CA LEU A 4 -33.94 15.28 25.53
C LEU A 4 -33.56 13.95 26.16
N ARG A 5 -32.61 13.20 25.57
CA ARG A 5 -31.97 12.07 26.22
C ARG A 5 -30.61 12.47 26.79
N PRO A 6 -30.27 12.04 28.02
CA PRO A 6 -29.11 12.51 28.76
C PRO A 6 -27.79 11.87 28.30
N ARG A 7 -26.75 12.71 28.29
CA ARG A 7 -25.32 12.39 28.22
C ARG A 7 -24.91 11.50 29.39
N THR A 8 -24.30 10.35 29.11
CA THR A 8 -23.61 9.55 30.14
C THR A 8 -22.10 9.69 29.95
N ARG A 9 -21.46 10.39 30.90
CA ARG A 9 -20.00 10.44 31.09
C ARG A 9 -19.53 9.18 31.81
N ARG A 10 -18.42 8.59 31.39
CA ARG A 10 -17.49 7.79 32.22
C ARG A 10 -16.07 8.15 31.76
N MET A 11 -15.36 9.02 32.48
CA MET A 11 -14.36 8.70 33.54
C MET A 11 -13.34 7.67 33.03
N ILE A 12 -12.21 8.12 32.46
CA ILE A 12 -10.90 8.31 33.11
C ILE A 12 -10.46 7.08 33.89
N THR A 13 -9.51 6.33 33.35
CA THR A 13 -8.56 5.56 34.15
C THR A 13 -7.21 5.60 33.45
N ALA A 14 -6.38 6.56 33.85
CA ALA A 14 -4.96 6.61 33.53
C ALA A 14 -4.24 5.57 34.39
N ALA A 15 -3.63 4.58 33.74
CA ALA A 15 -2.70 3.66 34.39
C ALA A 15 -1.27 4.11 34.03
N VAL A 16 -0.65 4.83 34.95
CA VAL A 16 0.78 5.15 34.98
C VAL A 16 1.44 4.13 35.90
N LEU A 17 2.41 3.35 35.41
CA LEU A 17 3.41 2.61 36.21
C LEU A 17 4.50 2.03 35.26
N PRO A 18 5.73 1.76 35.74
CA PRO A 18 6.89 2.61 35.45
C PRO A 18 8.07 1.89 34.77
N LEU A 19 9.05 2.72 34.38
CA LEU A 19 10.47 2.43 34.16
C LEU A 19 10.96 1.09 34.72
N LEU A 20 11.57 0.26 33.86
CA LEU A 20 12.47 -0.81 34.31
C LEU A 20 13.67 -0.96 33.36
N VAL A 21 14.77 -0.38 33.84
CA VAL A 21 16.15 -0.90 33.87
C VAL A 21 16.93 -1.07 32.55
N LEU A 22 17.97 -0.23 32.48
CA LEU A 22 19.21 -0.36 31.70
C LEU A 22 19.80 -1.78 31.69
N GLY A 23 19.94 -2.35 30.50
CA GLY A 23 20.85 -3.45 30.21
C GLY A 23 21.90 -3.01 29.18
N VAL A 24 22.96 -2.34 29.62
CA VAL A 24 24.15 -2.10 28.79
C VAL A 24 24.98 -3.39 28.77
N GLY A 25 24.68 -4.26 27.81
CA GLY A 25 25.52 -5.39 27.46
C GLY A 25 26.60 -4.97 26.47
N ALA A 26 27.77 -4.56 26.99
CA ALA A 26 28.97 -4.39 26.20
C ALA A 26 29.72 -5.73 26.11
N CYS A 27 29.73 -6.34 24.92
CA CYS A 27 30.66 -7.41 24.56
C CYS A 27 31.44 -6.99 23.32
N SER A 28 32.68 -6.58 23.51
CA SER A 28 33.70 -6.52 22.46
C SER A 28 34.39 -7.88 22.36
N ALA A 29 34.31 -8.57 21.23
CA ALA A 29 35.32 -9.57 20.85
C ALA A 29 35.23 -9.92 19.36
N ALA A 30 36.37 -9.78 18.70
CA ALA A 30 36.67 -10.04 17.31
C ALA A 30 36.28 -11.46 16.83
N GLY A 31 35.85 -11.54 15.57
CA GLY A 31 35.70 -12.80 14.84
C GLY A 31 35.30 -12.54 13.41
N GLY A 32 36.27 -12.52 12.50
CA GLY A 32 36.04 -12.47 11.06
C GLY A 32 35.24 -13.69 10.60
N GLY A 33 34.14 -13.43 9.93
CA GLY A 33 33.36 -14.39 9.17
C GLY A 33 32.55 -13.54 8.21
N GLY A 34 32.78 -13.72 6.90
CA GLY A 34 32.18 -12.88 5.88
C GLY A 34 30.69 -12.74 6.12
N SER A 35 30.23 -11.49 6.26
CA SER A 35 28.82 -11.18 6.07
C SER A 35 28.50 -11.49 4.61
N ALA A 36 28.17 -12.76 4.33
CA ALA A 36 27.08 -13.02 3.43
C ALA A 36 25.93 -12.16 3.97
N ALA A 37 25.59 -11.09 3.26
CA ALA A 37 24.37 -10.35 3.54
C ALA A 37 23.27 -11.39 3.74
N PRO A 38 22.48 -11.32 4.83
CA PRO A 38 21.32 -12.19 4.93
C PRO A 38 20.52 -11.96 3.65
N SER A 39 20.34 -13.01 2.85
CA SER A 39 19.34 -13.00 1.79
C SER A 39 18.04 -12.68 2.50
N ASP A 40 17.58 -11.44 2.36
CA ASP A 40 16.35 -10.95 2.98
C ASP A 40 15.26 -11.98 2.63
N PRO A 41 14.56 -12.59 3.60
CA PRO A 41 13.42 -13.43 3.29
C PRO A 41 12.41 -12.55 2.56
N SER A 42 12.45 -12.60 1.22
CA SER A 42 11.66 -11.78 0.32
C SER A 42 10.20 -11.93 0.72
N VAL A 43 9.62 -10.84 1.23
CA VAL A 43 8.19 -10.76 1.55
C VAL A 43 7.44 -11.27 0.33
N PRO A 44 6.56 -12.28 0.46
CA PRO A 44 5.78 -12.78 -0.65
C PRO A 44 5.07 -11.63 -1.36
N VAL A 45 5.05 -11.63 -2.70
CA VAL A 45 4.43 -10.54 -3.48
C VAL A 45 2.95 -10.35 -3.09
N ASP A 46 2.26 -11.43 -2.74
CA ASP A 46 0.89 -11.38 -2.23
C ASP A 46 0.76 -10.61 -0.90
N GLU A 47 1.75 -10.70 -0.01
CA GLU A 47 1.78 -9.93 1.24
C GLU A 47 2.06 -8.45 0.98
N ILE A 48 2.91 -8.13 -0.02
CA ILE A 48 3.12 -6.75 -0.47
C ILE A 48 1.80 -6.19 -1.05
N GLY A 49 1.12 -6.96 -1.91
CA GLY A 49 -0.18 -6.59 -2.47
C GLY A 49 -1.23 -6.34 -1.39
N ALA A 50 -1.35 -7.25 -0.42
CA ALA A 50 -2.26 -7.08 0.72
C ALA A 50 -1.94 -5.80 1.51
N GLY A 51 -0.67 -5.49 1.75
CA GLY A 51 -0.25 -4.25 2.40
C GLY A 51 -0.69 -3.00 1.65
N ILE A 52 -0.57 -3.00 0.31
CA ILE A 52 -1.05 -1.89 -0.53
C ILE A 52 -2.59 -1.77 -0.46
N ALA A 53 -3.30 -2.90 -0.51
CA ALA A 53 -4.76 -2.92 -0.38
C ALA A 53 -5.22 -2.37 0.98
N ASP A 54 -4.55 -2.76 2.06
CA ASP A 54 -4.80 -2.27 3.42
C ASP A 54 -4.53 -0.78 3.56
N GLU A 55 -3.48 -0.25 2.91
CA GLU A 55 -3.17 1.18 2.89
C GLU A 55 -4.25 1.97 2.14
N LEU A 56 -4.69 1.49 0.96
CA LEU A 56 -5.78 2.12 0.21
C LEU A 56 -7.10 2.08 0.98
N ALA A 57 -7.43 0.96 1.62
CA ALA A 57 -8.67 0.78 2.37
C ALA A 57 -8.74 1.60 3.67
N GLN A 58 -7.62 2.13 4.18
CA GLN A 58 -7.60 3.05 5.32
C GLN A 58 -8.06 4.47 4.98
N ARG A 59 -8.24 4.80 3.70
CA ARG A 59 -8.69 6.11 3.27
C ARG A 59 -10.21 6.23 3.37
N ASP A 60 -10.69 7.38 3.82
CA ASP A 60 -12.14 7.66 3.96
C ASP A 60 -12.88 7.73 2.61
N ASP A 61 -12.16 7.85 1.49
CA ASP A 61 -12.71 7.93 0.13
C ASP A 61 -12.70 6.59 -0.63
N VAL A 62 -12.27 5.50 0.03
CA VAL A 62 -12.22 4.14 -0.51
C VAL A 62 -13.17 3.23 0.28
N ALA A 63 -14.09 2.59 -0.42
CA ALA A 63 -15.01 1.61 0.16
C ALA A 63 -14.34 0.23 0.30
N THR A 64 -13.62 -0.22 -0.75
CA THR A 64 -12.83 -1.46 -0.75
C THR A 64 -11.65 -1.34 -1.71
N ALA A 65 -10.53 -1.99 -1.43
CA ALA A 65 -9.41 -2.12 -2.35
C ALA A 65 -8.94 -3.58 -2.42
N GLU A 66 -8.56 -4.02 -3.61
CA GLU A 66 -7.94 -5.31 -3.86
C GLU A 66 -6.69 -5.11 -4.71
N VAL A 67 -5.61 -5.80 -4.38
CA VAL A 67 -4.38 -5.79 -5.14
C VAL A 67 -3.96 -7.24 -5.38
N SER A 68 -3.69 -7.58 -6.62
CA SER A 68 -3.19 -8.88 -7.00
C SER A 68 -1.98 -8.77 -7.93
N TYR A 69 -1.10 -9.74 -7.84
CA TYR A 69 0.02 -9.88 -8.77
C TYR A 69 -0.10 -11.18 -9.54
N LYS A 70 0.25 -11.13 -10.82
CA LYS A 70 0.29 -12.31 -11.68
C LYS A 70 1.55 -12.29 -12.52
N ASP A 71 2.21 -13.44 -12.58
CA ASP A 71 3.28 -13.72 -13.51
C ASP A 71 3.02 -15.07 -14.17
N ASP A 72 2.26 -15.04 -15.26
CA ASP A 72 1.91 -16.20 -16.06
C ASP A 72 2.06 -15.91 -17.56
N ILE A 73 1.91 -16.94 -18.40
CA ILE A 73 2.11 -16.82 -19.86
C ILE A 73 1.20 -15.79 -20.54
N ASN A 74 0.05 -15.48 -19.95
CA ASN A 74 -0.91 -14.50 -20.45
C ASN A 74 -0.75 -13.13 -19.77
N ASN A 75 -0.25 -13.09 -18.53
CA ASN A 75 -0.07 -11.89 -17.71
C ASN A 75 1.34 -11.87 -17.12
N PRO A 76 2.36 -11.46 -17.89
CA PRO A 76 3.72 -11.44 -17.38
C PRO A 76 3.89 -10.29 -16.38
N ALA A 77 4.42 -10.60 -15.20
CA ALA A 77 4.86 -9.66 -14.17
C ALA A 77 3.95 -8.42 -13.97
N SER A 78 2.67 -8.66 -13.74
CA SER A 78 1.62 -7.64 -13.76
C SER A 78 0.97 -7.47 -12.38
N ALA A 79 0.87 -6.22 -11.91
CA ALA A 79 0.07 -5.86 -10.74
C ALA A 79 -1.30 -5.33 -11.18
N SER A 80 -2.37 -5.76 -10.52
CA SER A 80 -3.74 -5.27 -10.73
C SER A 80 -4.30 -4.71 -9.44
N VAL A 81 -4.81 -3.48 -9.51
CA VAL A 81 -5.41 -2.76 -8.39
C VAL A 81 -6.86 -2.44 -8.74
N ASP A 82 -7.78 -2.99 -7.97
CA ASP A 82 -9.21 -2.68 -8.04
C ASP A 82 -9.60 -1.84 -6.82
N VAL A 83 -10.00 -0.59 -7.05
CA VAL A 83 -10.44 0.34 -5.99
C VAL A 83 -11.92 0.62 -6.19
N ARG A 84 -12.76 0.30 -5.22
CA ARG A 84 -14.14 0.76 -5.17
C ARG A 84 -14.18 2.02 -4.33
N MET A 85 -14.55 3.14 -4.94
CA MET A 85 -14.58 4.44 -4.26
C MET A 85 -15.86 4.63 -3.45
N GLU A 86 -15.82 5.50 -2.44
CA GLU A 86 -17.02 6.04 -1.80
C GLU A 86 -17.73 7.07 -2.72
N PRO A 87 -19.06 7.28 -2.58
CA PRO A 87 -19.77 8.27 -3.39
C PRO A 87 -19.21 9.69 -3.26
N GLY A 88 -18.86 10.31 -4.38
CA GLY A 88 -18.36 11.68 -4.43
C GLY A 88 -16.85 11.83 -4.22
N ALA A 89 -16.11 10.73 -4.07
CA ALA A 89 -14.65 10.72 -4.13
C ALA A 89 -14.12 11.14 -5.53
N ASP A 90 -12.84 11.46 -5.61
CA ASP A 90 -12.17 11.83 -6.85
C ASP A 90 -11.46 10.61 -7.45
N MET A 91 -11.88 10.18 -8.65
CA MET A 91 -11.35 8.96 -9.29
C MET A 91 -9.89 9.11 -9.70
N GLU A 92 -9.51 10.28 -10.21
CA GLU A 92 -8.15 10.58 -10.62
C GLU A 92 -7.19 10.56 -9.43
N VAL A 93 -7.59 11.12 -8.28
CA VAL A 93 -6.78 11.07 -7.05
C VAL A 93 -6.57 9.63 -6.58
N LEU A 94 -7.62 8.80 -6.57
CA LEU A 94 -7.52 7.38 -6.20
C LEU A 94 -6.65 6.58 -7.16
N TYR A 95 -6.76 6.86 -8.46
CA TYR A 95 -5.93 6.25 -9.49
C TYR A 95 -4.46 6.60 -9.30
N GLU A 96 -4.13 7.89 -9.12
CA GLU A 96 -2.74 8.33 -8.92
C GLU A 96 -2.12 7.73 -7.66
N GLU A 97 -2.91 7.60 -6.60
CA GLU A 97 -2.45 6.99 -5.35
C GLU A 97 -2.19 5.49 -5.51
N ALA A 98 -3.10 4.76 -6.18
CA ALA A 98 -2.89 3.34 -6.48
C ALA A 98 -1.61 3.12 -7.31
N VAL A 99 -1.37 3.96 -8.33
CA VAL A 99 -0.15 3.90 -9.14
C VAL A 99 1.08 4.16 -8.27
N ARG A 100 1.05 5.21 -7.43
CA ARG A 100 2.17 5.54 -6.52
C ARG A 100 2.53 4.36 -5.63
N LEU A 101 1.54 3.74 -4.99
CA LEU A 101 1.77 2.65 -4.04
C LEU A 101 2.36 1.41 -4.70
N VAL A 102 1.82 1.00 -5.85
CA VAL A 102 2.39 -0.12 -6.61
C VAL A 102 3.79 0.22 -7.09
N TRP A 103 4.00 1.43 -7.61
CA TRP A 103 5.30 1.86 -8.10
C TRP A 103 6.37 1.95 -7.00
N GLN A 104 6.02 2.32 -5.77
CA GLN A 104 6.97 2.41 -4.66
C GLN A 104 7.11 1.09 -3.88
N SER A 105 6.37 0.05 -4.27
CA SER A 105 6.44 -1.26 -3.65
C SER A 105 7.71 -2.03 -4.04
N ARG A 106 7.97 -3.14 -3.35
CA ARG A 106 9.05 -4.09 -3.68
C ARG A 106 8.60 -5.20 -4.63
N ILE A 107 7.49 -5.00 -5.38
CA ILE A 107 7.01 -5.98 -6.36
C ILE A 107 7.98 -5.98 -7.56
N ASN A 108 8.79 -7.03 -7.68
CA ASN A 108 9.74 -7.21 -8.79
C ASN A 108 9.68 -8.67 -9.27
N PRO A 109 9.56 -8.95 -10.59
CA PRO A 109 9.43 -7.99 -11.70
C PRO A 109 8.09 -7.27 -11.76
N LEU A 110 8.12 -6.00 -12.21
CA LEU A 110 6.94 -5.20 -12.52
C LEU A 110 7.02 -4.67 -13.95
N ILE A 111 6.13 -5.17 -14.81
CA ILE A 111 6.06 -4.83 -16.23
C ILE A 111 4.79 -4.04 -16.54
N LEU A 112 3.68 -4.40 -15.90
CA LEU A 112 2.38 -3.77 -16.10
C LEU A 112 1.73 -3.41 -14.77
N ILE A 113 1.10 -2.24 -14.73
CA ILE A 113 0.21 -1.82 -13.65
C ILE A 113 -1.18 -1.62 -14.26
N TYR A 114 -2.13 -2.42 -13.81
CA TYR A 114 -3.55 -2.26 -14.12
C TYR A 114 -4.21 -1.57 -12.93
N VAL A 115 -4.86 -0.44 -13.16
CA VAL A 115 -5.63 0.25 -12.12
C VAL A 115 -7.04 0.44 -12.62
N ASN A 116 -7.99 0.01 -11.80
CA ASN A 116 -9.41 0.12 -12.05
C ASN A 116 -10.08 0.76 -10.83
N VAL A 117 -10.59 1.98 -11.00
CA VAL A 117 -11.35 2.71 -10.00
C VAL A 117 -12.82 2.63 -10.35
N ILE A 118 -13.61 1.97 -9.51
CA ILE A 118 -15.01 1.66 -9.73
C ILE A 118 -15.86 2.68 -8.96
N ASN A 119 -16.63 3.47 -9.70
CA ASN A 119 -17.69 4.31 -9.12
C ASN A 119 -18.95 3.47 -8.86
N PRO A 120 -19.34 3.22 -7.60
CA PRO A 120 -20.50 2.39 -7.31
C PRO A 120 -21.84 3.04 -7.70
N ALA A 121 -21.89 4.38 -7.76
CA ALA A 121 -23.09 5.13 -8.11
C ALA A 121 -23.34 5.15 -9.62
N ASP A 122 -22.27 4.97 -10.41
CA ASP A 122 -22.33 4.92 -11.87
C ASP A 122 -21.19 4.03 -12.42
N PRO A 123 -21.32 2.70 -12.38
CA PRO A 123 -20.23 1.78 -12.73
C PRO A 123 -19.60 2.01 -14.12
N PRO A 124 -20.35 2.37 -15.17
CA PRO A 124 -19.76 2.68 -16.48
C PRO A 124 -18.82 3.90 -16.51
N SER A 125 -18.89 4.81 -15.53
CA SER A 125 -18.01 6.00 -15.47
C SER A 125 -16.75 5.79 -14.65
N GLY A 126 -16.46 4.56 -14.22
CA GLY A 126 -15.19 4.22 -13.58
C GLY A 126 -13.97 4.54 -14.46
N LEU A 127 -12.79 4.56 -13.82
CA LEU A 127 -11.51 4.83 -14.47
C LEU A 127 -10.68 3.56 -14.54
N SER A 128 -10.46 3.03 -15.75
CA SER A 128 -9.61 1.86 -15.97
C SER A 128 -8.46 2.20 -16.91
N ARG A 129 -7.22 1.95 -16.47
CA ARG A 129 -6.01 2.18 -17.27
C ARG A 129 -4.97 1.10 -17.03
N THR A 130 -4.17 0.86 -18.07
CA THR A 130 -3.00 -0.01 -18.04
C THR A 130 -1.76 0.83 -18.30
N LEU A 131 -0.76 0.68 -17.45
CA LEU A 131 0.56 1.30 -17.56
C LEU A 131 1.59 0.23 -17.90
N ASP A 132 2.21 0.33 -19.08
CA ASP A 132 3.35 -0.52 -19.46
C ASP A 132 4.64 0.20 -19.06
N VAL A 133 5.20 -0.16 -17.90
CA VAL A 133 6.35 0.54 -17.31
C VAL A 133 7.68 0.17 -17.99
N ARG A 134 7.65 -0.68 -19.02
CA ARG A 134 8.82 -0.89 -19.90
C ARG A 134 8.97 0.23 -20.92
N LYS A 135 7.90 0.98 -21.18
CA LYS A 135 7.90 2.09 -22.13
C LYS A 135 8.37 3.36 -21.44
N ALA A 136 9.41 3.99 -21.97
CA ALA A 136 9.99 5.20 -21.38
C ALA A 136 8.98 6.33 -21.26
N GLU A 137 8.08 6.48 -22.25
CA GLU A 137 7.01 7.48 -22.22
C GLU A 137 5.97 7.29 -21.10
N VAL A 138 5.90 6.10 -20.50
CA VAL A 138 5.06 5.81 -19.33
C VAL A 138 5.89 5.85 -18.05
N ARG A 139 7.07 5.23 -18.07
CA ARG A 139 7.95 5.09 -16.91
C ARG A 139 8.56 6.42 -16.48
N ASP A 140 9.12 7.18 -17.42
CA ASP A 140 9.89 8.39 -17.09
C ASP A 140 9.03 9.45 -16.36
N PRO A 141 7.76 9.71 -16.73
CA PRO A 141 6.89 10.59 -15.93
C PRO A 141 6.56 10.07 -14.52
N ILE A 142 6.43 8.74 -14.36
CA ILE A 142 6.18 8.12 -13.05
C ILE A 142 7.44 8.23 -12.18
N GLU A 143 8.61 7.99 -12.75
CA GLU A 143 9.92 8.16 -12.09
C GLU A 143 10.19 9.62 -11.72
N GLU A 144 9.88 10.57 -12.60
CA GLU A 144 10.01 11.99 -12.32
C GLU A 144 9.11 12.41 -11.14
N LYS A 145 7.89 11.86 -11.08
CA LYS A 145 6.90 12.21 -10.05
C LYS A 145 7.15 11.50 -8.71
N TYR A 146 7.54 10.23 -8.72
CA TYR A 146 7.55 9.37 -7.53
C TYR A 146 8.94 8.79 -7.17
N GLY A 147 9.96 9.05 -7.98
CA GLY A 147 11.29 8.46 -7.85
C GLY A 147 11.43 7.11 -8.58
N PRO A 148 12.64 6.53 -8.64
CA PRO A 148 12.87 5.23 -9.28
C PRO A 148 12.10 4.10 -8.57
N HIS A 149 11.69 3.08 -9.34
CA HIS A 149 11.12 1.86 -8.77
C HIS A 149 12.19 1.12 -7.96
N PRO A 150 11.86 0.58 -6.78
CA PRO A 150 12.79 -0.28 -6.03
C PRO A 150 13.12 -1.56 -6.81
N ASP A 151 14.41 -1.86 -6.96
CA ASP A 151 14.90 -3.15 -7.47
C ASP A 151 14.82 -4.27 -6.42
#